data_AF-A0A930UJF1-F1
#
_entry.id   AF-A0A930UJF1-F1
#
_cell.length_a   1.000
_cell.length_b   1.000
_cell.length_c   1.000
_cell.angle_alpha   90.00
_cell.angle_beta   90.00
_cell.angle_gamma   90.00
#
_symmetry.space_group_name_H-M   'P 1'
#
loop_
_entity.id
_entity.type
_entity.pdbx_description
1 polymer ?
#
loop_
_entity_poly.entity_id
_entity_poly.type
_entity_poly.pdbx_seq_one_letter_code
_entity_poly.pdbx_strand_id
1 'polypeptide(L)'
;MPDPEAVRKKVALLIENFEEELRSGELRAKVLALVPIFFELRNLGRALIPDECASSSRERILYYFLQYPRTVINSEELFVVAGAQEYARRLRELRVNFGWSIASGVTIREMGHGDGGELPDEYRAMKPNDYVLLSAEEDREAAHRWNIANAIRRQRGSSRSKILKFLQANVGRGVTSEELRYVAGDKTEWARRARELRTELGWPIATQTTGRPDLEVGIYVLQANRQSPEHDRHIPDDVRREALRRDRYRCAECGWSHDEWNPSDPRHLELHHIEHHAEGGENIGENLKTLCSVCHDKIHRQERGRGRE
;
A
#
# COMPACT_ATOMS: atom_id res chain seq x y z
N MET A 1 -26.75 -17.96 -14.29
CA MET A 1 -27.24 -16.57 -14.17
C MET A 1 -28.27 -16.22 -15.26
N PRO A 2 -29.22 -15.28 -15.02
CA PRO A 2 -30.07 -14.76 -16.09
C PRO A 2 -29.25 -13.92 -17.09
N ASP A 3 -29.60 -14.02 -18.38
CA ASP A 3 -29.04 -13.22 -19.46
C ASP A 3 -29.15 -11.71 -19.14
N PRO A 4 -28.06 -10.92 -19.21
CA PRO A 4 -28.08 -9.48 -18.94
C PRO A 4 -29.14 -8.73 -19.74
N GLU A 5 -29.37 -9.11 -21.00
CA GLU A 5 -30.36 -8.45 -21.84
C GLU A 5 -31.79 -8.75 -21.37
N ALA A 6 -32.05 -9.99 -20.92
CA ALA A 6 -33.32 -10.33 -20.29
C ALA A 6 -33.57 -9.54 -18.99
N VAL A 7 -32.54 -9.32 -18.16
CA VAL A 7 -32.67 -8.49 -16.94
C VAL A 7 -32.89 -7.02 -17.30
N ARG A 8 -32.15 -6.49 -18.29
CA ARG A 8 -32.32 -5.12 -18.78
C ARG A 8 -33.75 -4.86 -19.26
N LYS A 9 -34.34 -5.80 -20.02
CA LYS A 9 -35.75 -5.72 -20.46
C LYS A 9 -36.73 -5.65 -19.30
N LYS A 10 -36.51 -6.43 -18.23
CA LYS A 10 -37.35 -6.37 -17.02
C LYS A 10 -37.24 -5.03 -16.30
N VAL A 11 -36.02 -4.49 -16.16
CA VAL A 11 -35.80 -3.16 -15.57
C VAL A 11 -36.54 -2.09 -16.37
N ALA A 12 -36.42 -2.11 -17.71
CA ALA A 12 -37.08 -1.13 -18.58
C ALA A 12 -38.60 -1.14 -18.37
N LEU A 13 -39.22 -2.31 -18.36
CA LEU A 13 -40.66 -2.46 -18.13
C LEU A 13 -41.09 -1.93 -16.75
N LEU A 14 -40.31 -2.21 -15.69
CA LEU A 14 -40.62 -1.71 -14.35
C LEU A 14 -40.53 -0.18 -14.27
N ILE A 15 -39.57 0.43 -14.97
CA ILE A 15 -39.42 1.89 -15.04
C ILE A 15 -40.56 2.52 -15.83
N GLU A 16 -40.96 1.93 -16.96
CA GLU A 16 -42.11 2.39 -17.75
C GLU A 16 -43.40 2.39 -16.90
N ASN A 17 -43.65 1.31 -16.16
CA ASN A 17 -44.84 1.19 -15.31
C ASN A 17 -44.82 2.15 -14.09
N PHE A 18 -43.65 2.65 -13.69
CA PHE A 18 -43.52 3.57 -12.54
C PHE A 18 -44.17 4.94 -12.80
N GLU A 19 -44.44 5.31 -14.05
CA GLU A 19 -45.13 6.55 -14.39
C GLU A 19 -46.52 6.65 -13.75
N GLU A 20 -47.27 5.54 -13.68
CA GLU A 20 -48.61 5.51 -13.08
C GLU A 20 -48.57 5.75 -11.56
N GLU A 21 -47.55 5.18 -10.90
CA GLU A 21 -47.30 5.34 -9.47
C GLU A 21 -46.95 6.79 -9.11
N LEU A 22 -46.23 7.49 -9.99
CA LEU A 22 -45.92 8.91 -9.81
C LEU A 22 -47.18 9.79 -9.74
N ARG A 23 -48.18 9.45 -10.56
CA ARG A 23 -49.43 10.23 -10.72
C ARG A 23 -50.48 9.93 -9.67
N SER A 24 -50.57 8.68 -9.20
CA SER A 24 -51.70 8.21 -8.38
C SER A 24 -51.34 7.81 -6.95
N GLY A 25 -50.07 7.48 -6.67
CA GLY A 25 -49.66 6.88 -5.40
C GLY A 25 -49.38 7.87 -4.26
N GLU A 26 -49.68 7.44 -3.03
CA GLU A 26 -49.11 8.04 -1.82
C GLU A 26 -47.61 7.73 -1.69
N LEU A 27 -46.89 8.48 -0.84
CA LEU A 27 -45.43 8.38 -0.70
C LEU A 27 -44.95 6.92 -0.50
N ARG A 28 -45.64 6.15 0.35
CA ARG A 28 -45.26 4.76 0.62
C ARG A 28 -45.40 3.86 -0.60
N ALA A 29 -46.48 3.98 -1.38
CA ALA A 29 -46.70 3.21 -2.59
C ALA A 29 -45.59 3.47 -3.63
N LYS A 30 -45.26 4.75 -3.83
CA LYS A 30 -44.15 5.19 -4.69
C LYS A 30 -42.81 4.56 -4.27
N VAL A 31 -42.50 4.57 -2.98
CA VAL A 31 -41.26 3.95 -2.46
C VAL A 31 -41.28 2.43 -2.67
N LEU A 32 -42.40 1.76 -2.42
CA LEU A 32 -42.52 0.31 -2.61
C LEU A 32 -42.39 -0.10 -4.09
N ALA A 33 -42.89 0.71 -5.02
CA ALA A 33 -42.74 0.47 -6.46
C ALA A 33 -41.29 0.64 -6.95
N LEU A 34 -40.45 1.42 -6.26
CA LEU A 34 -39.02 1.53 -6.55
C LEU A 34 -38.21 0.30 -6.10
N VAL A 35 -38.69 -0.47 -5.12
CA VAL A 35 -37.99 -1.65 -4.59
C VAL A 35 -37.67 -2.70 -5.67
N PRO A 36 -38.63 -3.17 -6.51
CA PRO A 36 -38.33 -4.13 -7.57
C PRO A 36 -37.39 -3.55 -8.65
N ILE A 37 -37.51 -2.25 -8.96
CA ILE A 37 -36.59 -1.57 -9.91
C ILE A 37 -35.15 -1.64 -9.39
N PHE A 38 -34.95 -1.25 -8.12
CA PHE A 38 -33.63 -1.28 -7.49
C PHE A 38 -33.07 -2.71 -7.40
N PHE A 39 -33.92 -3.68 -7.09
CA PHE A 39 -33.54 -5.09 -7.05
C PHE A 39 -33.08 -5.61 -8.42
N GLU A 40 -33.81 -5.30 -9.49
CA GLU A 40 -33.45 -5.76 -10.84
C GLU A 40 -32.26 -5.00 -11.43
N LEU A 41 -32.09 -3.71 -11.16
CA LEU A 41 -30.87 -2.97 -11.50
C LEU A 41 -29.62 -3.61 -10.87
N ARG A 42 -29.75 -4.05 -9.62
CA ARG A 42 -28.68 -4.77 -8.92
C ARG A 42 -28.42 -6.15 -9.50
N ASN A 43 -29.47 -6.86 -9.92
CA ASN A 43 -29.32 -8.13 -10.66
C ASN A 43 -28.64 -7.92 -12.01
N LEU A 44 -28.91 -6.80 -12.69
CA LEU A 44 -28.26 -6.46 -13.96
C LEU A 44 -26.76 -6.28 -13.77
N GLY A 45 -26.34 -5.52 -12.74
CA GLY A 45 -24.92 -5.38 -12.39
C GLY A 45 -24.24 -6.72 -12.11
N ARG A 46 -24.89 -7.60 -11.33
CA ARG A 46 -24.43 -8.98 -11.12
C ARG A 46 -24.33 -9.76 -12.43
N ALA A 47 -25.27 -9.58 -13.34
CA ALA A 47 -25.36 -10.35 -14.58
C ALA A 47 -24.19 -10.07 -15.55
N LEU A 48 -23.50 -8.93 -15.40
CA LEU A 48 -22.38 -8.54 -16.28
C LEU A 48 -21.15 -9.44 -16.16
N ILE A 49 -20.98 -10.17 -15.05
CA ILE A 49 -19.85 -11.08 -14.83
C ILE A 49 -20.38 -12.51 -14.74
N PRO A 50 -20.03 -13.41 -15.68
CA PRO A 50 -20.52 -14.79 -15.69
C PRO A 50 -20.28 -15.52 -14.34
N ASP A 51 -21.20 -16.39 -13.95
CA ASP A 51 -21.11 -17.16 -12.68
C ASP A 51 -19.86 -18.07 -12.68
N GLU A 52 -19.42 -18.51 -13.86
CA GLU A 52 -18.21 -19.31 -14.08
C GLU A 52 -16.94 -18.54 -13.70
N CYS A 53 -16.98 -17.21 -13.82
CA CYS A 53 -15.88 -16.32 -13.45
C CYS A 53 -15.96 -15.91 -11.97
N ALA A 54 -17.17 -15.69 -11.44
CA ALA A 54 -17.37 -15.22 -10.08
C ALA A 54 -18.77 -15.49 -9.53
N SER A 55 -18.86 -16.37 -8.52
CA SER A 55 -20.12 -16.78 -7.89
C SER A 55 -20.56 -15.86 -6.75
N SER A 56 -19.61 -15.15 -6.13
CA SER A 56 -19.87 -14.30 -4.96
C SER A 56 -19.60 -12.81 -5.24
N SER A 57 -20.19 -11.91 -4.45
CA SER A 57 -19.89 -10.47 -4.54
C SER A 57 -18.40 -10.17 -4.36
N ARG A 58 -17.72 -10.95 -3.52
CA ARG A 58 -16.27 -10.83 -3.31
C ARG A 58 -15.48 -11.24 -4.55
N GLU A 59 -15.81 -12.40 -5.13
CA GLU A 59 -15.19 -12.87 -6.37
C GLU A 59 -15.44 -11.91 -7.53
N ARG A 60 -16.64 -11.32 -7.64
CA ARG A 60 -16.93 -10.34 -8.71
C ARG A 60 -16.08 -9.08 -8.58
N ILE A 61 -15.95 -8.55 -7.35
CA ILE A 61 -15.06 -7.42 -7.08
C ILE A 61 -13.61 -7.77 -7.45
N LEU A 62 -13.12 -8.92 -7.01
CA LEU A 62 -11.75 -9.35 -7.30
C LEU A 62 -11.52 -9.54 -8.80
N TYR A 63 -12.43 -10.26 -9.47
CA TYR A 63 -12.40 -10.47 -10.91
C TYR A 63 -12.29 -9.13 -11.64
N TYR A 64 -13.11 -8.16 -11.27
CA TYR A 64 -13.10 -6.83 -11.87
C TYR A 64 -11.76 -6.12 -11.70
N PHE A 65 -11.18 -6.13 -10.49
CA PHE A 65 -9.83 -5.59 -10.26
C PHE A 65 -8.75 -6.30 -11.07
N LEU A 66 -8.83 -7.64 -11.24
CA LEU A 66 -7.87 -8.42 -12.00
C LEU A 66 -7.97 -8.19 -13.51
N GLN A 67 -9.16 -7.82 -14.02
CA GLN A 67 -9.32 -7.40 -15.41
C GLN A 67 -8.76 -5.99 -15.66
N TYR A 68 -8.78 -5.13 -14.64
CA TYR A 68 -8.34 -3.73 -14.72
C TYR A 68 -7.28 -3.39 -13.65
N PRO A 69 -6.13 -4.09 -13.64
CA PRO A 69 -5.08 -3.80 -12.68
C PRO A 69 -4.57 -2.37 -12.86
N ARG A 70 -4.17 -1.71 -11.76
CA ARG A 70 -3.68 -0.32 -11.75
C ARG A 70 -4.69 0.73 -12.26
N THR A 71 -5.95 0.35 -12.45
CA THR A 71 -7.02 1.28 -12.83
C THR A 71 -7.72 1.80 -11.58
N VAL A 72 -7.99 3.10 -11.53
CA VAL A 72 -8.76 3.74 -10.44
C VAL A 72 -10.23 3.37 -10.59
N ILE A 73 -10.77 2.67 -9.60
CA ILE A 73 -12.15 2.16 -9.58
C ILE A 73 -12.91 2.82 -8.43
N ASN A 74 -14.08 3.39 -8.72
CA ASN A 74 -14.88 4.09 -7.73
C ASN A 74 -15.77 3.14 -6.91
N SER A 75 -16.10 3.51 -5.67
CA SER A 75 -17.08 2.80 -4.84
C SER A 75 -18.44 2.50 -5.50
N GLU A 76 -18.96 3.40 -6.34
CA GLU A 76 -20.24 3.24 -7.05
C GLU A 76 -20.14 2.17 -8.13
N GLU A 77 -19.00 2.08 -8.79
CA GLU A 77 -18.68 1.02 -9.75
C GLU A 77 -18.58 -0.34 -9.06
N LEU A 78 -17.87 -0.40 -7.92
CA LEU A 78 -17.82 -1.61 -7.09
C LEU A 78 -19.17 -2.01 -6.54
N PHE A 79 -20.04 -1.04 -6.24
CA PHE A 79 -21.41 -1.31 -5.83
C PHE A 79 -22.21 -2.04 -6.92
N VAL A 80 -22.08 -1.59 -8.17
CA VAL A 80 -22.71 -2.23 -9.34
C VAL A 80 -22.15 -3.63 -9.54
N VAL A 81 -20.82 -3.79 -9.55
CA VAL A 81 -20.12 -5.07 -9.74
C VAL A 81 -20.46 -6.08 -8.65
N ALA A 82 -20.47 -5.65 -7.38
CA ALA A 82 -20.78 -6.50 -6.25
C ALA A 82 -22.23 -7.00 -6.29
N GLY A 83 -23.13 -6.19 -6.87
CA GLY A 83 -24.57 -6.40 -6.79
C GLY A 83 -25.09 -6.34 -5.35
N ALA A 84 -24.44 -5.57 -4.46
CA ALA A 84 -24.82 -5.42 -3.06
C ALA A 84 -24.13 -4.21 -2.40
N GLN A 85 -24.74 -3.66 -1.35
CA GLN A 85 -24.15 -2.56 -0.56
C GLN A 85 -22.90 -2.98 0.24
N GLU A 86 -22.62 -4.28 0.38
CA GLU A 86 -21.55 -4.80 1.24
C GLU A 86 -20.14 -4.74 0.61
N TYR A 87 -19.95 -4.05 -0.53
CA TYR A 87 -18.66 -4.02 -1.22
C TYR A 87 -17.49 -3.62 -0.30
N ALA A 88 -17.70 -2.67 0.61
CA ALA A 88 -16.66 -2.21 1.55
C ALA A 88 -16.17 -3.33 2.49
N ARG A 89 -17.07 -4.21 2.91
CA ARG A 89 -16.73 -5.39 3.71
C ARG A 89 -15.96 -6.41 2.87
N ARG A 90 -16.38 -6.64 1.62
CA ARG A 90 -15.70 -7.56 0.70
C ARG A 90 -14.31 -7.07 0.32
N LEU A 91 -14.13 -5.78 0.10
CA LEU A 91 -12.82 -5.15 -0.07
C LEU A 91 -11.91 -5.36 1.14
N ARG A 92 -12.46 -5.25 2.35
CA ARG A 92 -11.67 -5.56 3.55
C ARG A 92 -11.27 -7.03 3.58
N GLU A 93 -12.20 -7.95 3.31
CA GLU A 93 -11.90 -9.39 3.21
C GLU A 93 -10.79 -9.65 2.18
N LEU A 94 -10.87 -9.08 0.98
CA LEU A 94 -9.87 -9.24 -0.08
C LEU A 94 -8.48 -8.77 0.36
N ARG A 95 -8.38 -7.62 1.01
CA ARG A 95 -7.09 -7.10 1.50
C ARG A 95 -6.53 -7.93 2.65
N VAL A 96 -7.39 -8.30 3.59
CA VAL A 96 -7.00 -8.83 4.89
C VAL A 96 -6.84 -10.34 4.88
N ASN A 97 -7.83 -11.05 4.35
CA ASN A 97 -7.88 -12.51 4.40
C ASN A 97 -7.24 -13.13 3.16
N PHE A 98 -7.26 -12.42 2.03
CA PHE A 98 -6.78 -12.92 0.73
C PHE A 98 -5.59 -12.13 0.18
N GLY A 99 -5.08 -11.14 0.91
CA GLY A 99 -3.81 -10.48 0.59
C GLY A 99 -3.75 -9.69 -0.72
N TRP A 100 -4.89 -9.29 -1.28
CA TRP A 100 -4.89 -8.47 -2.49
C TRP A 100 -4.46 -7.04 -2.16
N SER A 101 -3.44 -6.55 -2.88
CA SER A 101 -2.85 -5.21 -2.70
C SER A 101 -3.77 -4.12 -3.25
N ILE A 102 -4.91 -3.91 -2.59
CA ILE A 102 -5.90 -2.89 -2.95
C ILE A 102 -5.70 -1.68 -2.03
N ALA A 103 -5.30 -0.55 -2.60
CA ALA A 103 -5.16 0.70 -1.87
C ALA A 103 -6.39 1.60 -2.06
N SER A 104 -6.82 2.26 -0.98
CA SER A 104 -7.84 3.32 -1.05
C SER A 104 -7.22 4.67 -1.41
N GLY A 105 -8.01 5.55 -2.03
CA GLY A 105 -7.59 6.93 -2.32
C GLY A 105 -7.29 7.75 -1.07
N VAL A 106 -7.79 7.35 0.11
CA VAL A 106 -7.34 7.90 1.41
C VAL A 106 -5.86 7.56 1.63
N THR A 107 -5.51 6.27 1.58
CA THR A 107 -4.14 5.79 1.81
C THR A 107 -3.16 6.32 0.77
N ILE A 108 -3.55 6.34 -0.51
CA ILE A 108 -2.73 6.91 -1.60
C ILE A 108 -2.37 8.38 -1.32
N ARG A 109 -3.35 9.21 -0.93
CA ARG A 109 -3.09 10.63 -0.62
C ARG A 109 -2.22 10.81 0.61
N GLU A 110 -2.48 10.03 1.67
CA GLU A 110 -1.66 10.03 2.88
C GLU A 110 -0.19 9.66 2.59
N MET A 111 0.06 8.74 1.65
CA MET A 111 1.41 8.43 1.16
C MET A 111 2.04 9.60 0.41
N GLY A 112 1.27 10.26 -0.47
CA GLY A 112 1.74 11.38 -1.30
C GLY A 112 2.05 12.67 -0.51
N HIS A 113 1.48 12.85 0.69
CA HIS A 113 1.82 13.97 1.55
C HIS A 113 3.23 13.82 2.14
N GLY A 114 4.23 14.44 1.50
CA GLY A 114 5.49 14.80 2.15
C GLY A 114 6.78 14.17 1.60
N ASP A 115 6.80 13.57 0.41
CA ASP A 115 8.04 13.35 -0.32
C ASP A 115 7.76 13.05 -1.80
N GLY A 116 8.66 13.42 -2.70
CA GLY A 116 8.60 13.22 -4.15
C GLY A 116 8.64 11.76 -4.60
N GLY A 117 7.89 10.87 -3.94
CA GLY A 117 7.54 9.56 -4.48
C GLY A 117 6.69 9.77 -5.73
N GLU A 118 7.13 9.22 -6.85
CA GLU A 118 6.38 9.15 -8.10
C GLU A 118 5.22 8.16 -7.90
N LEU A 119 4.21 8.54 -7.12
CA LEU A 119 2.87 8.04 -7.38
C LEU A 119 2.53 8.52 -8.80
N PRO A 120 2.13 7.61 -9.71
CA PRO A 120 1.57 8.00 -11.00
C PRO A 120 0.57 9.15 -10.83
N ASP A 121 0.59 10.12 -11.74
CA ASP A 121 -0.25 11.32 -11.63
C ASP A 121 -1.75 10.98 -11.51
N GLU A 122 -2.16 9.89 -12.15
CA GLU A 122 -3.50 9.28 -12.03
C GLU A 122 -3.90 8.99 -10.57
N TYR A 123 -2.97 8.58 -9.71
CA TYR A 123 -3.24 8.27 -8.30
C TYR A 123 -3.34 9.53 -7.43
N ARG A 124 -2.72 10.64 -7.85
CA ARG A 124 -2.78 11.92 -7.10
C ARG A 124 -4.18 12.51 -7.09
N ALA A 125 -4.98 12.23 -8.12
CA ALA A 125 -6.35 12.70 -8.24
C ALA A 125 -7.39 11.81 -7.53
N MET A 126 -6.98 10.68 -6.94
CA MET A 126 -7.91 9.74 -6.30
C MET A 126 -8.69 10.37 -5.15
N LYS A 127 -10.01 10.16 -5.17
CA LYS A 127 -10.95 10.56 -4.12
C LYS A 127 -10.94 9.54 -2.98
N PRO A 128 -11.45 9.90 -1.78
CA PRO A 128 -11.51 8.96 -0.64
C PRO A 128 -12.17 7.61 -0.94
N ASN A 129 -13.15 7.61 -1.84
CA ASN A 129 -13.95 6.43 -2.19
C ASN A 129 -13.45 5.71 -3.45
N ASP A 130 -12.27 6.08 -3.95
CA ASP A 130 -11.62 5.39 -5.05
C ASP A 130 -10.68 4.32 -4.52
N TYR A 131 -10.48 3.27 -5.32
CA TYR A 131 -9.64 2.12 -5.00
C TYR A 131 -8.80 1.75 -6.21
N VAL A 132 -7.62 1.18 -5.98
CA VAL A 132 -6.74 0.68 -7.04
C VAL A 132 -6.09 -0.62 -6.59
N LEU A 133 -6.05 -1.61 -7.51
CA LEU A 133 -5.25 -2.82 -7.33
C LEU A 133 -3.81 -2.53 -7.78
N LEU A 134 -2.89 -2.46 -6.81
CA LEU A 134 -1.48 -2.15 -7.06
C LEU A 134 -0.70 -3.37 -7.57
N SER A 135 -1.10 -4.57 -7.14
CA SER A 135 -0.54 -5.87 -7.55
C SER A 135 -1.63 -6.85 -7.96
N ALA A 136 -1.40 -7.57 -9.05
CA ALA A 136 -2.24 -8.71 -9.44
C ALA A 136 -1.76 -10.04 -8.84
N GLU A 137 -0.80 -10.00 -7.89
CA GLU A 137 -0.33 -11.17 -7.17
C GLU A 137 -1.00 -11.29 -5.80
N GLU A 138 -1.36 -12.52 -5.42
CA GLU A 138 -1.98 -12.83 -4.15
C GLU A 138 -0.91 -12.96 -3.05
N ASP A 139 -1.02 -12.17 -1.99
CA ASP A 139 -0.20 -12.34 -0.80
C ASP A 139 -0.79 -13.39 0.16
N ARG A 140 -0.28 -14.62 0.04
CA ARG A 140 -0.73 -15.76 0.85
C ARG A 140 -0.44 -15.62 2.35
N GLU A 141 0.47 -14.74 2.75
CA GLU A 141 0.84 -14.52 4.15
C GLU A 141 0.00 -13.41 4.80
N ALA A 142 -0.82 -12.67 4.05
CA ALA A 142 -1.58 -11.53 4.54
C ALA A 142 -2.50 -11.87 5.72
N ALA A 143 -3.18 -13.02 5.68
CA ALA A 143 -4.04 -13.46 6.77
C ALA A 143 -3.25 -13.69 8.08
N HIS A 144 -2.02 -14.22 7.98
CA HIS A 144 -1.13 -14.35 9.12
C HIS A 144 -0.68 -12.97 9.63
N ARG A 145 -0.22 -12.10 8.73
CA ARG A 145 0.20 -10.74 9.08
C ARG A 145 -0.92 -9.90 9.69
N TRP A 146 -2.16 -10.10 9.26
CA TRP A 146 -3.33 -9.46 9.85
C TRP A 146 -3.50 -9.77 11.34
N ASN A 147 -3.25 -11.02 11.75
CA ASN A 147 -3.33 -11.39 13.16
C ASN A 147 -2.27 -10.64 13.99
N ILE A 148 -1.06 -10.51 13.45
CA ILE A 148 0.01 -9.72 14.04
C ILE A 148 -0.40 -8.24 14.12
N ALA A 149 -0.90 -7.68 13.02
CA ALA A 149 -1.35 -6.30 12.91
C ALA A 149 -2.43 -5.98 13.95
N ASN A 150 -3.42 -6.87 14.10
CA ASN A 150 -4.47 -6.76 15.12
C ASN A 150 -3.94 -6.75 16.53
N ALA A 151 -3.02 -7.66 16.85
CA ALA A 151 -2.41 -7.74 18.16
C ALA A 151 -1.67 -6.44 18.48
N ILE A 152 -0.87 -5.93 17.54
CA ILE A 152 -0.09 -4.69 17.69
C ILE A 152 -1.00 -3.46 17.80
N ARG A 153 -2.05 -3.37 16.97
CA ARG A 153 -3.00 -2.25 16.99
C ARG A 153 -3.63 -2.06 18.37
N ARG A 154 -3.94 -3.15 19.07
CA ARG A 154 -4.54 -3.14 20.42
C ARG A 154 -3.57 -2.79 21.55
N GLN A 155 -2.25 -2.84 21.31
CA GLN A 155 -1.26 -2.47 22.32
C GLN A 155 -1.30 -0.96 22.60
N ARG A 156 -0.85 -0.57 23.81
CA ARG A 156 -0.54 0.83 24.12
C ARG A 156 0.72 1.26 23.37
N GLY A 157 0.79 2.54 23.01
CA GLY A 157 1.94 3.13 22.32
C GLY A 157 1.55 4.09 21.20
N SER A 158 2.53 4.85 20.72
CA SER A 158 2.36 5.80 19.61
C SER A 158 2.22 5.08 18.26
N SER A 159 1.67 5.78 17.27
CA SER A 159 1.54 5.28 15.89
C SER A 159 2.90 4.82 15.35
N ARG A 160 3.96 5.61 15.58
CA ARG A 160 5.35 5.29 15.21
C ARG A 160 5.85 3.98 15.84
N SER A 161 5.63 3.81 17.15
CA SER A 161 6.06 2.58 17.85
C SER A 161 5.33 1.34 17.33
N LYS A 162 4.02 1.46 17.02
CA LYS A 162 3.23 0.36 16.45
C LYS A 162 3.69 -0.02 15.04
N ILE A 163 3.95 0.98 14.19
CA ILE A 163 4.51 0.78 12.84
C ILE A 163 5.84 0.03 12.94
N LEU A 164 6.76 0.50 13.80
CA LEU A 164 8.06 -0.16 13.97
C LEU A 164 7.91 -1.62 14.44
N LYS A 165 7.10 -1.87 15.47
CA LYS A 165 6.85 -3.23 15.95
C LYS A 165 6.30 -4.15 14.85
N PHE A 166 5.41 -3.63 14.01
CA PHE A 166 4.83 -4.41 12.92
C PHE A 166 5.86 -4.72 11.83
N LEU A 167 6.71 -3.75 11.49
CA LEU A 167 7.84 -3.95 10.58
C LEU A 167 8.86 -4.95 11.15
N GLN A 168 9.19 -4.87 12.45
CA GLN A 168 10.09 -5.81 13.12
C GLN A 168 9.55 -7.24 13.17
N ALA A 169 8.23 -7.41 13.24
CA ALA A 169 7.60 -8.72 13.13
C ALA A 169 7.62 -9.30 11.70
N ASN A 170 7.97 -8.48 10.69
CA ASN A 170 7.95 -8.81 9.27
C ASN A 170 9.27 -8.46 8.57
N VAL A 171 10.41 -8.63 9.25
CA VAL A 171 11.74 -8.31 8.68
C VAL A 171 11.96 -9.10 7.39
N GLY A 172 12.42 -8.40 6.35
CA GLY A 172 12.66 -8.96 5.02
C GLY A 172 11.38 -9.25 4.21
N ARG A 173 10.19 -9.09 4.80
CA ARG A 173 8.91 -9.31 4.13
C ARG A 173 8.25 -7.97 3.79
N GLY A 174 7.61 -7.91 2.63
CA GLY A 174 6.80 -6.76 2.22
C GLY A 174 5.55 -6.62 3.07
N VAL A 175 5.25 -5.39 3.49
CA VAL A 175 3.96 -5.02 4.09
C VAL A 175 3.36 -3.85 3.31
N THR A 176 2.04 -3.82 3.21
CA THR A 176 1.30 -2.81 2.45
C THR A 176 1.10 -1.51 3.25
N SER A 177 0.87 -0.42 2.53
CA SER A 177 0.47 0.87 3.09
C SER A 177 -0.83 0.78 3.91
N GLU A 178 -1.79 -0.03 3.46
CA GLU A 178 -3.04 -0.29 4.18
C GLU A 178 -2.80 -1.02 5.51
N GLU A 179 -1.87 -1.98 5.56
CA GLU A 179 -1.46 -2.63 6.82
C GLU A 179 -0.79 -1.63 7.77
N LEU A 180 0.11 -0.77 7.27
CA LEU A 180 0.76 0.27 8.08
C LEU A 180 -0.24 1.29 8.64
N ARG A 181 -1.16 1.75 7.79
CA ARG A 181 -2.27 2.64 8.17
C ARG A 181 -3.15 1.98 9.24
N TYR A 182 -3.45 0.69 9.07
CA TYR A 182 -4.23 -0.07 10.03
C TYR A 182 -3.52 -0.19 11.38
N VAL A 183 -2.24 -0.58 11.44
CA VAL A 183 -1.55 -0.70 12.75
C VAL A 183 -1.38 0.64 13.46
N ALA A 184 -1.30 1.73 12.70
CA ALA A 184 -1.25 3.10 13.21
C ALA A 184 -2.59 3.61 13.77
N GLY A 185 -3.68 2.85 13.63
CA GLY A 185 -5.00 3.25 14.11
C GLY A 185 -5.81 4.06 13.11
N ASP A 186 -5.56 3.90 11.80
CA ASP A 186 -6.19 4.66 10.71
C ASP A 186 -5.95 6.17 10.76
N LYS A 187 -4.89 6.60 11.45
CA LYS A 187 -4.53 8.00 11.59
C LYS A 187 -3.77 8.51 10.37
N THR A 188 -4.08 9.72 9.92
CA THR A 188 -3.50 10.33 8.71
C THR A 188 -1.98 10.49 8.78
N GLU A 189 -1.38 10.62 9.98
CA GLU A 189 0.07 10.81 10.11
C GLU A 189 0.90 9.52 9.93
N TRP A 190 0.29 8.36 9.70
CA TRP A 190 1.01 7.08 9.63
C TRP A 190 2.18 7.11 8.63
N ALA A 191 1.97 7.70 7.45
CA ALA A 191 2.98 7.76 6.40
C ALA A 191 4.19 8.61 6.84
N ARG A 192 3.92 9.73 7.52
CA ARG A 192 4.96 10.56 8.13
C ARG A 192 5.72 9.79 9.21
N ARG A 193 5.03 9.04 10.07
CA ARG A 193 5.69 8.23 11.12
C ARG A 193 6.54 7.09 10.55
N ALA A 194 6.13 6.49 9.43
CA ALA A 194 6.96 5.54 8.71
C ALA A 194 8.23 6.20 8.14
N ARG A 195 8.12 7.42 7.61
CA ARG A 195 9.29 8.20 7.15
C ARG A 195 10.23 8.57 8.29
N GLU A 196 9.73 9.07 9.43
CA GLU A 196 10.56 9.37 10.61
C GLU A 196 11.40 8.16 11.07
N LEU A 197 10.83 6.95 11.00
CA LEU A 197 11.58 5.73 11.33
C LEU A 197 12.80 5.55 10.41
N ARG A 198 12.66 5.90 9.14
CA ARG A 198 13.72 5.80 8.13
C ARG A 198 14.70 6.98 8.17
N THR A 199 14.19 8.21 8.15
CA THR A 199 15.00 9.42 8.00
C THR A 199 15.63 9.85 9.32
N GLU A 200 14.86 9.97 10.40
CA GLU A 200 15.32 10.48 11.70
C GLU A 200 15.91 9.38 12.56
N LEU A 201 15.28 8.20 12.58
CA LEU A 201 15.68 7.11 13.45
C LEU A 201 16.61 6.10 12.77
N GLY A 202 16.82 6.18 11.46
CA GLY A 202 17.79 5.33 10.74
C GLY A 202 17.44 3.85 10.72
N TRP A 203 16.16 3.49 10.76
CA TRP A 203 15.73 2.12 10.47
C TRP A 203 15.80 1.85 8.96
N PRO A 204 16.35 0.71 8.51
CA PRO A 204 16.53 0.38 7.09
C PRO A 204 15.20 -0.06 6.46
N ILE A 205 14.26 0.87 6.37
CA ILE A 205 12.95 0.68 5.76
C ILE A 205 13.06 1.09 4.29
N ALA A 206 12.92 0.15 3.38
CA ALA A 206 12.93 0.42 1.95
C ALA A 206 11.51 0.45 1.38
N THR A 207 11.31 1.33 0.41
CA THR A 207 10.19 1.33 -0.54
C THR A 207 10.75 1.31 -1.96
N GLN A 208 9.87 1.25 -2.96
CA GLN A 208 10.24 1.39 -4.37
C GLN A 208 11.23 2.53 -4.61
N THR A 209 10.94 3.70 -4.04
CA THR A 209 11.72 4.90 -4.31
C THR A 209 12.95 5.04 -3.42
N THR A 210 12.93 4.55 -2.17
CA THR A 210 13.98 4.89 -1.17
C THR A 210 14.96 3.75 -0.86
N GLY A 211 15.13 2.78 -1.77
CA GLY A 211 16.11 1.71 -1.54
C GLY A 211 15.93 0.45 -2.36
N ARG A 212 14.72 0.17 -2.87
CA ARG A 212 14.41 -1.08 -3.57
C ARG A 212 13.53 -0.85 -4.79
N PRO A 213 14.10 -0.48 -5.95
CA PRO A 213 13.31 -0.16 -7.15
C PRO A 213 12.48 -1.34 -7.68
N ASP A 214 12.81 -2.56 -7.26
CA ASP A 214 12.08 -3.79 -7.55
C ASP A 214 10.77 -3.95 -6.75
N LEU A 215 10.58 -3.19 -5.67
CA LEU A 215 9.31 -3.23 -4.92
C LEU A 215 8.19 -2.52 -5.67
N GLU A 216 6.98 -3.00 -5.45
CA GLU A 216 5.78 -2.32 -5.92
C GLU A 216 5.46 -1.06 -5.10
N VAL A 217 4.67 -0.17 -5.70
CA VAL A 217 4.14 1.02 -5.03
C VAL A 217 3.33 0.60 -3.80
N GLY A 218 3.50 1.31 -2.69
CA GLY A 218 2.77 1.05 -1.45
C GLY A 218 3.31 -0.13 -0.63
N ILE A 219 4.37 -0.80 -1.07
CA ILE A 219 5.07 -1.84 -0.31
C ILE A 219 6.24 -1.25 0.48
N TYR A 220 6.34 -1.65 1.74
CA TYR A 220 7.40 -1.29 2.68
C TYR A 220 8.09 -2.56 3.17
N VAL A 221 9.42 -2.54 3.22
CA VAL A 221 10.23 -3.67 3.74
C VAL A 221 11.21 -3.15 4.77
N LEU A 222 11.20 -3.71 5.97
CA LEU A 222 12.31 -3.55 6.91
C LEU A 222 13.41 -4.53 6.54
N GLN A 223 14.52 -4.05 5.99
CA GLN A 223 15.57 -4.90 5.43
C GLN A 223 16.38 -5.64 6.51
N ALA A 224 16.56 -5.02 7.67
CA ALA A 224 17.17 -5.65 8.84
C ALA A 224 16.56 -5.10 10.13
N ASN A 225 16.48 -5.93 11.17
CA ASN A 225 16.12 -5.47 12.52
C ASN A 225 17.32 -4.84 13.23
N ARG A 226 17.88 -3.79 12.61
CA ARG A 226 19.04 -3.08 13.10
C ARG A 226 18.85 -1.59 12.82
N GLN A 227 19.03 -0.79 13.85
CA GLN A 227 18.99 0.66 13.73
C GLN A 227 20.39 1.19 13.40
N SER A 228 20.47 2.19 12.51
CA SER A 228 21.73 2.85 12.16
C SER A 228 22.33 3.58 13.39
N PRO A 229 23.66 3.70 13.50
CA PRO A 229 24.33 4.56 14.47
C PRO A 229 23.78 6.00 14.43
N GLU A 230 23.87 6.73 15.54
CA GLU A 230 23.29 8.08 15.64
C GLU A 230 23.85 9.08 14.62
N HIS A 231 25.14 8.97 14.30
CA HIS A 231 25.83 9.84 13.35
C HIS A 231 25.49 9.57 11.88
N ASP A 232 24.95 8.39 11.54
CA ASP A 232 24.50 8.05 10.17
C ASP A 232 22.99 8.34 9.96
N ARG A 233 22.32 8.96 10.94
CA ARG A 233 20.88 9.29 10.87
C ARG A 233 20.65 10.65 10.22
N HIS A 234 19.38 11.01 10.08
CA HIS A 234 18.91 12.31 9.61
C HIS A 234 19.17 12.56 8.12
N ILE A 235 19.12 11.52 7.29
CA ILE A 235 19.20 11.64 5.84
C ILE A 235 17.78 11.80 5.27
N PRO A 236 17.43 12.97 4.68
CA PRO A 236 16.17 13.19 3.99
C PRO A 236 15.95 12.20 2.84
N ASP A 237 14.69 11.92 2.50
CA ASP A 237 14.39 10.90 1.49
C ASP A 237 14.75 11.33 0.06
N ASP A 238 14.66 12.60 -0.28
CA ASP A 238 15.12 13.15 -1.56
C ASP A 238 16.63 12.99 -1.74
N VAL A 239 17.42 13.33 -0.72
CA VAL A 239 18.88 13.15 -0.71
C VAL A 239 19.25 11.66 -0.78
N ARG A 240 18.54 10.81 -0.02
CA ARG A 240 18.71 9.35 -0.09
C ARG A 240 18.46 8.82 -1.51
N ARG A 241 17.39 9.29 -2.14
CA ARG A 241 17.02 8.89 -3.50
C ARG A 241 18.08 9.31 -4.51
N GLU A 242 18.57 10.54 -4.40
CA GLU A 242 19.63 11.07 -5.24
C GLU A 242 20.92 10.22 -5.13
N ALA A 243 21.40 9.98 -3.91
CA ALA A 243 22.61 9.19 -3.67
C ALA A 243 22.47 7.75 -4.21
N LEU A 244 21.35 7.08 -3.94
CA LEU A 244 21.09 5.73 -4.43
C LEU A 244 20.99 5.66 -5.96
N ARG A 245 20.32 6.63 -6.59
CA ARG A 245 20.21 6.71 -8.07
C ARG A 245 21.57 6.97 -8.70
N ARG A 246 22.36 7.91 -8.16
CA ARG A 246 23.74 8.20 -8.58
C ARG A 246 24.60 6.94 -8.55
N ASP A 247 24.52 6.19 -7.45
CA ASP A 247 25.30 4.97 -7.24
C ASP A 247 24.70 3.73 -7.95
N ARG A 248 23.64 3.93 -8.75
CA ARG A 248 22.92 2.88 -9.50
C ARG A 248 22.47 1.72 -8.61
N TYR A 249 22.05 2.04 -7.38
CA TYR A 249 21.61 1.07 -6.37
C TYR A 249 22.64 -0.05 -6.15
N ARG A 250 23.94 0.32 -6.09
CA ARG A 250 25.06 -0.60 -5.88
C ARG A 250 25.98 -0.11 -4.78
N CYS A 251 26.59 -1.06 -4.08
CA CYS A 251 27.65 -0.77 -3.13
C CYS A 251 28.87 -0.19 -3.85
N ALA A 252 29.32 0.99 -3.43
CA ALA A 252 30.48 1.67 -4.00
C ALA A 252 31.83 0.97 -3.70
N GLU A 253 31.86 0.02 -2.76
CA GLU A 253 33.08 -0.72 -2.38
C GLU A 253 33.19 -2.09 -3.07
N CYS A 254 32.12 -2.88 -3.07
CA CYS A 254 32.15 -4.25 -3.60
C CYS A 254 31.21 -4.51 -4.77
N GLY A 255 30.46 -3.50 -5.24
CA GLY A 255 29.55 -3.62 -6.38
C GLY A 255 28.20 -4.29 -6.10
N TRP A 256 28.00 -4.83 -4.89
CA TRP A 256 26.78 -5.56 -4.52
C TRP A 256 25.50 -4.77 -4.80
N SER A 257 24.53 -5.38 -5.47
CA SER A 257 23.14 -4.87 -5.62
C SER A 257 22.12 -5.85 -5.05
N HIS A 258 20.87 -5.39 -4.95
CA HIS A 258 19.73 -6.25 -4.59
C HIS A 258 19.49 -7.40 -5.55
N ASP A 259 20.03 -7.35 -6.79
CA ASP A 259 19.97 -8.46 -7.75
C ASP A 259 20.71 -9.72 -7.23
N GLU A 260 21.68 -9.53 -6.34
CA GLU A 260 22.49 -10.60 -5.73
C GLU A 260 21.90 -11.08 -4.39
N TRP A 261 20.79 -10.48 -3.94
CA TRP A 261 20.18 -10.81 -2.65
C TRP A 261 19.71 -12.26 -2.61
N ASN A 262 20.04 -12.95 -1.52
CA ASN A 262 19.51 -14.27 -1.22
C ASN A 262 19.50 -14.51 0.30
N PRO A 263 18.78 -15.52 0.81
CA PRO A 263 18.72 -15.79 2.25
C PRO A 263 20.07 -16.05 2.94
N SER A 264 21.08 -16.54 2.21
CA SER A 264 22.44 -16.74 2.72
C SER A 264 23.29 -15.47 2.71
N ASP A 265 22.87 -14.46 1.95
CA ASP A 265 23.49 -13.15 1.86
C ASP A 265 22.44 -12.03 2.02
N PRO A 266 21.96 -11.79 3.26
CA PRO A 266 20.91 -10.82 3.56
C PRO A 266 21.45 -9.39 3.64
N ARG A 267 22.46 -9.07 2.82
CA ARG A 267 22.97 -7.71 2.68
C ARG A 267 21.87 -6.77 2.20
N HIS A 268 22.03 -5.50 2.55
CA HIS A 268 21.20 -4.42 2.02
C HIS A 268 22.03 -3.13 1.94
N LEU A 269 21.51 -2.12 1.23
CA LEU A 269 22.21 -0.86 1.04
C LEU A 269 21.90 0.11 2.17
N GLU A 270 22.96 0.71 2.71
CA GLU A 270 22.95 1.77 3.69
C GLU A 270 23.71 2.98 3.10
N LEU A 271 23.37 4.18 3.56
CA LEU A 271 24.09 5.40 3.20
C LEU A 271 25.02 5.77 4.34
N HIS A 272 26.26 6.04 3.98
CA HIS A 272 27.32 6.43 4.90
C HIS A 272 27.77 7.85 4.61
N HIS A 273 27.89 8.68 5.64
CA HIS A 273 28.46 10.02 5.51
C HIS A 273 29.97 9.93 5.31
N ILE A 274 30.50 10.64 4.31
CA ILE A 274 31.95 10.70 4.06
C ILE A 274 32.61 11.60 5.12
N GLU A 275 32.02 12.78 5.35
CA GLU A 275 32.30 13.62 6.51
C GLU A 275 31.13 13.51 7.48
N HIS A 276 31.42 13.10 8.71
CA HIS A 276 30.40 12.84 9.74
C HIS A 276 29.64 14.12 10.10
N HIS A 277 28.34 14.02 10.35
CA HIS A 277 27.51 15.16 10.74
C HIS A 277 28.00 15.81 12.06
N ALA A 278 28.59 15.03 12.97
CA ALA A 278 29.20 15.55 14.20
C ALA A 278 30.42 16.46 13.93
N GLU A 279 31.03 16.36 12.76
CA GLU A 279 32.20 17.13 12.32
C GLU A 279 31.81 18.25 11.32
N GLY A 280 30.51 18.49 11.12
CA GLY A 280 29.98 19.52 10.22
C GLY A 280 29.54 19.01 8.84
N GLY A 281 29.53 17.69 8.62
CA GLY A 281 29.12 17.08 7.36
C GLY A 281 27.65 17.34 7.00
N GLU A 282 27.42 17.82 5.78
CA GLU A 282 26.08 18.15 5.29
C GLU A 282 25.31 16.90 4.83
N ASN A 283 23.97 16.93 4.92
CA ASN A 283 23.09 15.91 4.35
C ASN A 283 22.85 16.18 2.86
N ILE A 284 23.90 16.09 2.06
CA ILE A 284 23.87 16.25 0.60
C ILE A 284 24.32 14.97 -0.10
N GLY A 285 23.85 14.74 -1.33
CA GLY A 285 24.16 13.52 -2.07
C GLY A 285 25.68 13.27 -2.20
N GLU A 286 26.45 14.34 -2.42
CA GLU A 286 27.91 14.30 -2.57
C GLU A 286 28.64 13.82 -1.31
N ASN A 287 28.11 14.12 -0.12
CA ASN A 287 28.67 13.68 1.16
C ASN A 287 28.19 12.27 1.57
N LEU A 288 27.43 11.58 0.72
CA LEU A 288 26.92 10.25 1.02
C LEU A 288 27.53 9.22 0.08
N LYS A 289 27.81 8.05 0.63
CA LYS A 289 28.28 6.87 -0.11
C LYS A 289 27.33 5.71 0.11
N THR A 290 26.83 5.11 -0.98
CA THR A 290 26.02 3.90 -0.91
C THR A 290 26.90 2.68 -0.66
N LEU A 291 26.65 1.95 0.43
CA LEU A 291 27.42 0.79 0.84
C LEU A 291 26.50 -0.37 1.18
N CYS A 292 26.92 -1.61 0.95
CA CYS A 292 26.22 -2.75 1.54
C CYS A 292 26.53 -2.80 3.04
N SER A 293 25.62 -3.34 3.84
CA SER A 293 25.73 -3.43 5.31
C SER A 293 27.07 -4.03 5.79
N VAL A 294 27.64 -5.00 5.06
CA VAL A 294 28.95 -5.60 5.37
C VAL A 294 30.11 -4.61 5.15
N CYS A 295 30.11 -3.89 4.01
CA CYS A 295 31.13 -2.88 3.73
C CYS A 295 30.99 -1.69 4.67
N HIS A 296 29.75 -1.28 4.98
CA HIS A 296 29.45 -0.23 5.93
C HIS A 296 30.00 -0.54 7.33
N ASP A 297 29.75 -1.75 7.84
CA ASP A 297 30.30 -2.20 9.12
C ASP A 297 31.82 -2.23 9.16
N LYS A 298 32.46 -2.59 8.03
CA LYS A 298 33.91 -2.59 7.91
C LYS A 298 34.48 -1.19 8.04
N ILE A 299 33.85 -0.19 7.43
CA ILE A 299 34.28 1.22 7.52
C ILE A 299 34.13 1.72 8.95
N HIS A 300 32.97 1.55 9.59
CA HIS A 300 32.76 1.94 11.00
C HIS A 300 33.78 1.31 11.95
N ARG A 301 34.19 0.06 11.67
CA ARG A 301 35.23 -0.61 12.47
C ARG A 301 36.60 0.03 12.30
N GLN A 302 36.94 0.48 11.09
CA GLN A 302 38.21 1.15 10.80
C GLN A 302 38.26 2.55 11.41
N GLU A 303 37.18 3.32 11.32
CA GLU A 303 37.08 4.67 11.90
C GLU A 303 37.23 4.65 13.42
N ARG A 304 36.55 3.71 14.10
CA ARG A 304 36.69 3.51 15.55
C ARG A 304 38.10 3.10 15.98
N GLY A 305 38.86 2.45 15.09
CA GLY A 305 40.26 2.10 15.33
C GLY A 305 41.18 3.31 15.25
N ARG A 306 40.94 4.23 14.30
CA ARG A 306 41.72 5.45 14.09
C ARG A 306 41.53 6.50 15.18
N GLY A 307 40.34 6.58 15.79
CA GLY A 307 40.08 7.51 16.90
C GLY A 307 40.63 7.07 18.27
N ARG A 308 41.38 5.96 18.35
CA ARG A 308 42.00 5.44 19.58
C ARG A 308 43.53 5.52 19.59
N GLU A 309 44.13 6.01 18.51
CA GLU A 309 45.57 6.37 18.41
C GLU A 309 45.75 7.87 18.62
#